data_AF-A0A2C0EM38-F1
#
_entry.id   AF-A0A2C0EM38-F1
#
_cell.length_a   1.000
_cell.length_b   1.000
_cell.length_c   1.000
_cell.angle_alpha   90.00
_cell.angle_beta   90.00
_cell.angle_gamma   90.00
#
_symmetry.space_group_name_H-M   'P 1'
#
loop_
_entity.id
_entity.type
_entity.pdbx_description
1 polymer ?
#
loop_
_entity_poly.entity_id
_entity_poly.type
_entity_poly.pdbx_seq_one_letter_code
_entity_poly.pdbx_strand_id
1 'polypeptide(L)'
;MQPKIHTWKSYMFLTFSLFSTILMVSLVPVLDRFGPNTITPMTYAILCGTILSIIMAIISFISPSEKKVLPIIALVVTLLNILLISSVLLFGYLFTK
;
A
#
# COMPACT_ATOMS: atom_id res chain seq x y z
N MET A 1 -20.51 24.96 11.54
CA MET A 1 -19.40 24.08 11.13
C MET A 1 -19.89 23.23 9.97
N GLN A 2 -19.33 23.36 8.77
CA GLN A 2 -19.76 22.54 7.63
C GLN A 2 -19.48 21.05 7.91
N PRO A 3 -20.43 20.13 7.64
CA PRO A 3 -20.18 18.71 7.82
C PRO A 3 -19.12 18.29 6.80
N LYS A 4 -17.90 18.05 7.27
CA LYS A 4 -16.85 17.44 6.44
C LYS A 4 -17.31 16.03 6.07
N ILE A 5 -17.45 15.76 4.79
CA ILE A 5 -17.94 14.49 4.25
C ILE A 5 -16.72 13.65 3.84
N HIS A 6 -16.80 12.33 3.99
CA HIS A 6 -15.79 11.45 3.40
C HIS A 6 -15.94 11.48 1.88
N THR A 7 -14.84 11.77 1.20
CA THR A 7 -14.84 11.95 -0.25
C THR A 7 -14.31 10.68 -0.90
N TRP A 8 -14.70 10.43 -2.15
CA TRP A 8 -14.32 9.24 -2.93
C TRP A 8 -12.80 9.00 -2.96
N LYS A 9 -12.01 10.06 -2.82
CA LYS A 9 -10.54 10.04 -2.74
C LYS A 9 -10.03 9.23 -1.55
N SER A 10 -10.57 9.49 -0.36
CA SER A 10 -10.22 8.76 0.88
C SER A 10 -10.55 7.26 0.77
N TYR A 11 -11.67 6.92 0.14
CA TYR A 11 -12.05 5.51 -0.07
C TYR A 11 -11.13 4.82 -1.08
N MET A 12 -10.82 5.46 -2.21
CA MET A 12 -9.85 4.93 -3.16
C MET A 12 -8.48 4.72 -2.50
N PHE A 13 -8.01 5.69 -1.71
CA PHE A 13 -6.75 5.57 -0.98
C PHE A 13 -6.73 4.35 -0.05
N LEU A 14 -7.78 4.19 0.74
CA LEU A 14 -7.92 3.03 1.64
C LEU A 14 -7.92 1.71 0.86
N THR A 15 -8.68 1.64 -0.24
CA THR A 15 -8.77 0.44 -1.07
C THR A 15 -7.42 0.05 -1.67
N PHE A 16 -6.66 1.00 -2.23
CA PHE A 16 -5.32 0.72 -2.77
C PHE A 16 -4.34 0.27 -1.68
N SER A 17 -4.41 0.91 -0.51
CA SER A 17 -3.57 0.57 0.64
C SER A 17 -3.86 -0.86 1.13
N LEU A 18 -5.14 -1.20 1.31
CA LEU A 18 -5.58 -2.55 1.70
C LEU A 18 -5.26 -3.60 0.64
N PHE A 19 -5.45 -3.29 -0.64
CA PHE A 19 -5.14 -4.20 -1.73
C PHE A 19 -3.65 -4.55 -1.77
N SER A 20 -2.77 -3.55 -1.58
CA SER A 20 -1.32 -3.77 -1.47
C SER A 20 -0.98 -4.68 -0.27
N THR A 21 -1.63 -4.46 0.88
CA THR A 21 -1.45 -5.32 2.06
C THR A 21 -1.92 -6.75 1.82
N ILE A 22 -3.06 -6.95 1.16
CA ILE A 22 -3.56 -8.29 0.81
C ILE A 22 -2.58 -9.00 -0.11
N LEU A 23 -2.05 -8.32 -1.12
CA LEU A 23 -1.04 -8.88 -2.03
C LEU A 23 0.24 -9.27 -1.28
N MET A 24 0.68 -8.46 -0.30
CA MET A 24 1.81 -8.80 0.56
C MET A 24 1.57 -10.06 1.38
N VAL A 25 0.43 -10.15 2.08
CA VAL A 25 0.08 -11.33 2.88
C VAL A 25 -0.05 -12.57 2.00
N SER A 26 -0.55 -12.39 0.78
CA SER A 26 -0.72 -13.46 -0.21
C SER A 26 0.60 -13.90 -0.86
N LEU A 27 1.69 -13.14 -0.71
CA LEU A 27 2.96 -13.46 -1.36
C LEU A 27 3.53 -14.81 -0.91
N VAL A 28 3.45 -15.13 0.39
CA VAL A 28 3.92 -16.41 0.94
C VAL A 28 3.11 -17.61 0.41
N PRO A 29 1.76 -17.65 0.51
CA PRO A 29 0.99 -18.79 0.00
C PRO A 29 1.03 -18.89 -1.54
N VAL A 30 1.18 -17.78 -2.26
CA VAL A 30 1.36 -17.82 -3.73
C VAL A 30 2.73 -18.38 -4.09
N LEU A 31 3.79 -17.96 -3.39
CA LEU A 31 5.13 -18.52 -3.57
C LEU A 31 5.15 -20.03 -3.32
N ASP A 32 4.51 -20.49 -2.26
CA ASP A 32 4.43 -21.92 -1.91
C ASP A 32 3.73 -22.75 -2.99
N ARG A 33 2.66 -22.22 -3.59
CA ARG A 33 1.87 -22.95 -4.60
C ARG A 33 2.38 -22.84 -6.04
N PHE A 34 2.90 -21.68 -6.42
CA PHE A 34 3.23 -21.37 -7.82
C PHE A 34 4.75 -21.24 -8.06
N GLY A 35 5.54 -21.31 -7.00
CA GLY A 35 6.99 -21.28 -7.07
C GLY A 35 7.60 -19.88 -7.24
N PRO A 36 8.94 -19.80 -7.30
CA PRO A 36 9.71 -18.54 -7.20
C PRO A 36 9.47 -17.59 -8.38
N ASN A 37 9.02 -18.09 -9.53
CA ASN A 37 8.74 -17.28 -10.72
C ASN A 37 7.61 -16.26 -10.49
N THR A 38 6.80 -16.43 -9.45
CA THR A 38 5.72 -15.50 -9.09
C THR A 38 6.16 -14.32 -8.22
N ILE A 39 7.36 -14.40 -7.61
CA ILE A 39 7.86 -13.37 -6.70
C ILE A 39 8.04 -12.05 -7.44
N THR A 40 8.69 -12.08 -8.61
CA THR A 40 8.99 -10.89 -9.42
C THR A 40 7.73 -10.11 -9.81
N PRO A 41 6.72 -10.70 -10.48
CA PRO A 41 5.51 -9.97 -10.86
C PRO A 41 4.70 -9.49 -9.64
N MET A 42 4.62 -10.26 -8.55
CA MET A 42 3.94 -9.82 -7.33
C MET A 42 4.66 -8.64 -6.68
N THR A 43 5.99 -8.67 -6.62
CA THR A 43 6.78 -7.58 -6.04
C THR A 43 6.56 -6.27 -6.81
N TYR A 44 6.53 -6.31 -8.15
CA TYR A 44 6.19 -5.14 -8.97
C TYR A 44 4.76 -4.65 -8.74
N ALA A 45 3.79 -5.56 -8.63
CA ALA A 45 2.39 -5.20 -8.35
C ALA A 45 2.23 -4.48 -7.00
N ILE A 46 2.88 -5.00 -5.94
CA ILE A 46 2.85 -4.39 -4.60
C ILE A 46 3.56 -3.03 -4.62
N LEU A 47 4.71 -2.92 -5.30
CA LEU A 47 5.43 -1.64 -5.48
C LEU A 47 4.54 -0.58 -6.16
N CYS A 48 3.90 -0.94 -7.27
CA CYS A 48 3.00 -0.05 -7.99
C CYS A 48 1.81 0.40 -7.13
N GLY A 49 1.17 -0.55 -6.42
CA GLY A 49 0.06 -0.24 -5.50
C GLY A 49 0.49 0.68 -4.35
N THR A 50 1.71 0.53 -3.86
CA THR A 50 2.28 1.37 -2.80
C THR A 50 2.56 2.79 -3.30
N ILE A 51 3.12 2.95 -4.51
CA ILE A 51 3.34 4.27 -5.14
C ILE A 51 2.00 4.99 -5.36
N LEU A 52 1.00 4.30 -5.90
CA LEU A 52 -0.34 4.86 -6.09
C LEU A 52 -0.99 5.28 -4.76
N SER A 53 -0.78 4.49 -3.71
CA SER A 53 -1.23 4.83 -2.36
C SER A 53 -0.58 6.12 -1.84
N ILE A 54 0.73 6.30 -2.05
CA ILE A 54 1.44 7.54 -1.66
C ILE A 54 0.88 8.75 -2.41
N ILE A 55 0.66 8.65 -3.73
CA ILE A 55 0.08 9.73 -4.54
C ILE A 55 -1.31 10.10 -4.01
N MET A 56 -2.15 9.11 -3.74
CA MET A 56 -3.49 9.32 -3.19
C MET A 56 -3.47 9.89 -1.77
N ALA A 57 -2.46 9.55 -0.96
CA ALA A 57 -2.25 10.17 0.34
C ALA A 57 -2.05 11.68 0.19
N ILE A 58 -1.12 12.11 -0.67
CA ILE A 58 -0.84 13.52 -0.93
C ILE A 58 -2.12 14.26 -1.36
N ILE A 59 -2.85 13.69 -2.32
CA ILE A 59 -4.11 14.29 -2.83
C ILE A 59 -5.17 14.41 -1.73
N SER A 60 -5.31 13.40 -0.87
CA SER A 60 -6.30 13.39 0.21
C SER A 60 -5.94 14.36 1.34
N PHE A 61 -4.64 14.52 1.65
CA PHE A 61 -4.18 15.45 2.70
C PHE A 61 -4.19 16.92 2.27
N ILE A 62 -4.03 17.21 0.97
CA ILE A 62 -4.14 18.56 0.41
C ILE A 62 -5.60 19.05 0.44
N SER A 63 -6.59 18.16 0.40
CA SER A 63 -8.00 18.57 0.34
C SER A 63 -8.50 19.11 1.71
N PRO A 64 -8.86 20.41 1.83
CA PRO A 64 -9.26 21.00 3.11
C PRO A 64 -10.68 20.61 3.55
N SER A 65 -11.51 20.13 2.62
CA SER A 65 -12.92 19.76 2.84
C SER A 65 -13.13 18.34 3.38
N GLU A 66 -12.08 17.50 3.43
CA GLU A 66 -12.19 16.11 3.88
C GLU A 66 -12.03 15.91 5.39
N LYS A 67 -12.81 14.97 5.94
CA LYS A 67 -12.53 14.38 7.26
C LYS A 67 -11.27 13.53 7.14
N LYS A 68 -10.20 13.97 7.81
CA LYS A 68 -8.87 13.36 7.74
C LYS A 68 -8.74 11.99 8.43
N VAL A 69 -9.77 11.51 9.14
CA VAL A 69 -9.72 10.22 9.86
C VAL A 69 -9.43 9.03 8.94
N LEU A 70 -10.16 8.91 7.81
CA LEU A 70 -9.93 7.81 6.84
C LEU A 70 -8.55 7.90 6.16
N PRO A 71 -8.12 9.07 5.64
CA PRO A 71 -6.76 9.24 5.12
C PRO A 71 -5.67 8.91 6.14
N ILE A 72 -5.86 9.24 7.43
CA ILE A 72 -4.89 8.89 8.47
C ILE A 72 -4.78 7.37 8.64
N ILE A 73 -5.91 6.67 8.71
CA ILE A 73 -5.92 5.19 8.81
C ILE A 73 -5.24 4.58 7.58
N ALA A 74 -5.62 5.02 6.38
CA ALA A 74 -5.03 4.54 5.14
C ALA A 74 -3.52 4.81 5.07
N LEU A 75 -3.06 5.97 5.59
CA LEU A 75 -1.65 6.33 5.66
C LEU A 75 -0.85 5.46 6.64
N VAL A 76 -1.42 5.11 7.80
CA VAL A 76 -0.78 4.15 8.72
C VAL A 76 -0.59 2.79 8.03
N VAL A 77 -1.60 2.31 7.30
CA VAL A 77 -1.49 1.07 6.51
C VAL A 77 -0.44 1.20 5.41
N THR A 78 -0.39 2.34 4.70
CA THR A 78 0.61 2.56 3.65
C THR A 78 2.03 2.62 4.22
N LEU A 79 2.24 3.24 5.38
CA LEU A 79 3.56 3.25 6.06
C LEU A 79 4.01 1.84 6.44
N LEU A 80 3.09 1.01 6.92
CA LEU A 80 3.37 -0.39 7.22
C LEU A 80 3.74 -1.18 5.94
N ASN A 81 3.02 -0.94 4.84
CA ASN A 81 3.36 -1.51 3.53
C ASN A 81 4.75 -1.07 3.05
N ILE A 82 5.11 0.21 3.20
CA ILE A 82 6.45 0.72 2.84
C ILE A 82 7.54 0.05 3.67
N LEU A 83 7.33 -0.10 4.98
CA LEU A 83 8.28 -0.76 5.88
C LEU A 83 8.52 -2.22 5.44
N LEU A 84 7.44 -2.97 5.20
CA LEU A 84 7.51 -4.36 4.79
C LEU A 84 8.23 -4.50 3.44
N ILE A 85 7.90 -3.68 2.44
CA ILE A 85 8.52 -3.78 1.12
C ILE A 85 10.01 -3.43 1.20
N SER A 86 10.36 -2.43 2.01
CA SER A 86 11.75 -2.02 2.22
C SER A 86 12.54 -3.13 2.91
N SER A 87 11.93 -3.83 3.87
CA SER A 87 12.55 -5.00 4.50
C SER A 87 12.80 -6.12 3.49
N VAL A 88 11.83 -6.48 2.66
CA VAL A 88 11.98 -7.52 1.62
C VAL A 88 13.07 -7.13 0.62
N LEU A 89 13.10 -5.87 0.16
CA LEU A 89 14.14 -5.38 -0.74
C LEU A 89 15.53 -5.40 -0.09
N LEU A 90 15.64 -5.04 1.19
CA LEU A 90 16.90 -5.06 1.94
C LEU A 90 17.41 -6.49 2.14
N PHE A 91 16.54 -7.42 2.54
CA PHE A 91 16.87 -8.85 2.63
C PHE A 91 17.27 -9.39 1.25
N GLY A 92 16.52 -9.08 0.19
CA GLY A 92 16.89 -9.44 -1.17
C GLY A 92 18.28 -8.92 -1.55
N TYR A 93 18.60 -7.67 -1.26
CA TYR A 93 19.92 -7.09 -1.52
C TYR A 93 21.05 -7.75 -0.72
N LEU A 94 20.82 -8.03 0.57
CA LEU A 94 21.81 -8.62 1.47
C LEU A 94 22.12 -10.08 1.16
N PHE A 95 21.12 -10.86 0.74
CA PHE A 95 21.25 -12.32 0.54
C PHE A 95 21.40 -12.74 -0.95
N THR A 96 21.29 -11.79 -1.89
CA THR A 96 21.62 -12.03 -3.32
C THR A 96 23.10 -11.79 -3.63
N LYS A 97 23.85 -11.15 -2.71
CA LYS A 97 25.31 -11.08 -2.73
C LYS A 97 25.91 -12.24 -1.95
#